data_AF-A0A2G4JH67-F1
#
_entry.id   AF-A0A2G4JH67-F1
#
_cell.length_a   1.000
_cell.length_b   1.000
_cell.length_c   1.000
_cell.angle_alpha   90.00
_cell.angle_beta   90.00
_cell.angle_gamma   90.00
#
_symmetry.space_group_name_H-M   'P 1'
#
loop_
_entity.id
_entity.type
_entity.pdbx_description
1 polymer ?
#
loop_
_entity_poly.entity_id
_entity_poly.type
_entity_poly.pdbx_seq_one_letter_code
_entity_poly.pdbx_strand_id
1 'polypeptide(L)' 'MLIPWTDFWERNYFVEWSRLSEALLTSNYLRGALTGLGLVNIAAALVELADAFGARVATLPDNDPE' A
#
# COMPACT_ATOMS: atom_id res chain seq x y z
N MET A 1 15.64 -5.78 -8.19
CA MET A 1 14.59 -5.58 -7.18
C MET A 1 14.02 -4.18 -7.37
N LEU A 2 12.70 -4.02 -7.47
CA LEU A 2 12.05 -2.75 -7.77
C LEU A 2 11.60 -2.07 -6.46
N ILE A 3 12.55 -1.59 -5.66
CA ILE A 3 12.22 -0.85 -4.42
C ILE A 3 12.71 0.60 -4.56
N PRO A 4 11.81 1.58 -4.77
CA PRO A 4 12.19 2.97 -5.04
C PRO A 4 12.94 3.68 -3.91
N TRP A 5 12.95 3.09 -2.72
CA TRP A 5 13.55 3.58 -1.48
C TRP A 5 14.99 3.12 -1.24
N THR A 6 15.52 2.26 -2.11
CA THR A 6 16.83 1.64 -1.93
C THR A 6 17.86 2.22 -2.88
N ASP A 7 19.13 2.23 -2.46
CA ASP A 7 20.25 2.66 -3.32
C ASP A 7 20.40 1.80 -4.59
N PHE A 8 19.86 0.58 -4.58
CA PHE A 8 19.83 -0.30 -5.75
C PHE A 8 18.80 0.13 -6.80
N TRP A 9 17.82 0.97 -6.44
CA TRP A 9 16.80 1.44 -7.36
C TRP A 9 17.37 2.25 -8.52
N GLU A 10 18.33 3.11 -8.21
CA GLU A 10 18.94 4.04 -9.16
C GLU A 10 19.72 3.32 -10.26
N ARG A 11 20.12 2.07 -9.99
CA ARG A 11 20.84 1.19 -10.93
C ARG A 11 19.92 0.20 -11.65
N ASN A 12 18.59 0.32 -11.52
CA ASN A 12 17.69 -0.54 -12.27
C ASN A 12 17.70 -0.16 -13.75
N TYR A 13 17.62 -1.18 -14.60
CA TYR A 13 17.48 -1.06 -16.05
C TYR A 13 16.45 -0.03 -16.50
N PHE A 14 15.32 0.09 -15.78
CA PHE A 14 14.25 1.04 -16.10
C PHE A 14 14.59 2.50 -15.80
N VAL A 15 15.42 2.76 -14.79
CA VAL A 15 15.90 4.12 -14.49
C VAL A 15 16.83 4.57 -15.60
N GLU A 16 17.75 3.70 -16.02
CA GLU A 16 18.76 3.99 -17.06
C GLU A 16 18.22 3.96 -18.50
N TRP A 17 16.98 3.48 -18.73
CA TRP A 17 16.39 3.36 -20.06
C TRP A 17 16.42 4.68 -20.84
N SER A 18 16.11 5.80 -20.18
CA SER A 18 16.07 7.13 -20.78
C SER A 18 16.23 8.23 -19.73
N ARG A 19 16.62 9.44 -20.17
CA ARG A 19 16.67 10.61 -19.28
C ARG A 19 15.32 10.96 -18.65
N LEU A 20 14.22 10.70 -19.37
CA LEU A 20 12.88 11.02 -18.86
C LEU A 20 12.45 10.02 -17.77
N SER A 21 12.71 8.73 -17.99
CA SER A 21 12.46 7.68 -17.00
C SER A 21 13.32 7.86 -15.76
N GLU A 22 14.59 8.23 -15.92
CA GLU A 22 15.47 8.57 -14.81
C GLU A 22 14.87 9.69 -13.95
N ALA A 23 14.51 10.82 -14.59
CA ALA A 23 13.95 11.99 -13.91
C ALA A 23 12.63 11.66 -13.17
N LEU A 24 11.76 10.83 -13.75
CA LEU A 24 10.49 10.46 -13.12
C LEU A 24 10.68 9.42 -12.01
N LEU A 25 11.45 8.36 -12.26
CA LEU A 25 11.61 7.22 -11.35
C LEU A 25 12.50 7.55 -10.14
N THR A 26 13.39 8.54 -10.25
CA THR A 26 14.20 9.04 -9.12
C THR A 26 13.54 10.21 -8.38
N SER A 27 12.42 10.74 -8.91
CA SER A 27 11.73 11.88 -8.32
C SER A 27 11.14 11.56 -6.96
N ASN A 28 11.40 12.45 -5.98
CA ASN A 28 10.78 12.39 -4.66
C ASN A 28 9.25 12.52 -4.72
N TYR A 29 8.70 13.18 -5.76
CA TYR A 29 7.26 13.26 -5.98
C TYR A 29 6.65 11.89 -6.30
N LEU A 30 7.30 11.10 -7.16
CA LEU A 30 6.81 9.75 -7.49
C LEU A 30 6.92 8.83 -6.27
N ARG A 31 8.04 8.88 -5.54
CA ARG A 31 8.22 8.14 -4.28
C ARG A 31 7.11 8.50 -3.28
N GLY A 32 6.82 9.80 -3.12
CA GLY A 32 5.73 10.29 -2.29
C GLY A 32 4.35 9.80 -2.75
N ALA A 33 4.07 9.85 -4.05
CA ALA A 33 2.81 9.37 -4.62
C ALA A 33 2.60 7.87 -4.39
N LEU A 34 3.64 7.04 -4.60
CA LEU A 34 3.60 5.61 -4.33
C LEU A 34 3.39 5.31 -2.85
N THR A 35 4.00 6.10 -1.94
CA THR A 35 3.75 5.98 -0.49
C THR A 35 2.32 6.34 -0.14
N GLY A 36 1.82 7.47 -0.65
CA GLY A 36 0.47 7.93 -0.41
C GLY A 36 -0.56 6.90 -0.87
N LEU A 37 -0.35 6.31 -2.06
CA LEU A 37 -1.18 5.23 -2.57
C LEU A 37 -1.14 4.00 -1.65
N GLY A 38 0.06 3.59 -1.20
CA GLY A 38 0.22 2.49 -0.24
C GLY A 38 -0.52 2.75 1.07
N LEU A 39 -0.43 3.97 1.62
CA LEU A 39 -1.13 4.35 2.84
C LEU A 39 -2.65 4.32 2.68
N VAL A 40 -3.18 4.82 1.56
CA VAL A 40 -4.62 4.74 1.25
C VAL A 40 -5.07 3.28 1.18
N ASN A 41 -4.28 2.41 0.54
CA ASN A 41 -4.60 0.99 0.45
C ASN A 41 -4.59 0.30 1.82
N ILE A 42 -3.61 0.63 2.68
CA ILE A 42 -3.57 0.13 4.06
C ILE A 42 -4.79 0.63 4.84
N ALA A 43 -5.15 1.91 4.72
CA ALA A 43 -6.32 2.46 5.38
C ALA A 43 -7.62 1.76 4.94
N ALA A 44 -7.81 1.53 3.63
CA ALA A 44 -8.95 0.79 3.10
C ALA A 44 -9.00 -0.64 3.65
N ALA A 45 -7.87 -1.36 3.62
CA ALA A 45 -7.79 -2.72 4.16
C ALA A 45 -8.10 -2.78 5.66
N LEU A 46 -7.71 -1.77 6.44
CA LEU A 46 -8.05 -1.68 7.86
C LEU A 46 -9.55 -1.46 8.11
N VAL A 47 -10.21 -0.65 7.28
CA VAL A 47 -11.67 -0.46 7.34
C VAL A 47 -12.39 -1.76 7.03
N GLU A 48 -12.02 -2.43 5.94
CA GLU A 48 -12.58 -3.72 5.56
C GLU A 48 -12.37 -4.78 6.66
N LEU A 49 -11.19 -4.78 7.28
CA LEU A 49 -10.89 -5.68 8.39
C LEU A 49 -11.76 -5.41 9.61
N ALA A 50 -11.98 -4.14 9.97
CA ALA A 50 -12.85 -3.75 11.08
C ALA A 50 -14.30 -4.18 10.83
N ASP A 51 -14.83 -3.95 9.63
CA ASP A 51 -16.17 -4.39 9.23
C ASP A 51 -16.32 -5.91 9.29
N ALA A 52 -15.31 -6.66 8.81
CA ALA A 52 -15.31 -8.11 8.85
C ALA A 52 -15.33 -8.67 10.29
N PHE A 53 -14.65 -8.01 11.24
CA PHE A 53 -14.70 -8.40 12.65
C PHE A 53 -16.04 -8.01 13.31
N GLY A 54 -16.57 -6.82 13.01
CA GLY A 54 -17.89 -6.40 13.51
C GLY A 54 -19.03 -7.31 13.03
N ALA A 55 -19.00 -7.71 11.76
CA ALA A 55 -19.97 -8.65 11.19
C ALA A 55 -19.93 -10.02 11.88
N ARG A 56 -18.75 -10.49 12.32
CA ARG A 56 -18.63 -11.76 13.06
C ARG A 56 -19.23 -11.70 14.47
N VAL A 57 -19.13 -10.55 15.15
CA VAL A 57 -19.71 -10.37 16.50
C VAL A 57 -21.24 -10.37 16.43
N ALA A 58 -21.82 -9.76 15.41
CA ALA A 58 -23.28 -9.71 15.23
C ALA A 58 -23.91 -11.08 14.95
N THR A 59 -23.14 -12.07 14.50
CA THR A 59 -23.61 -13.44 14.24
C THR A 59 -23.51 -14.39 15.42
N LEU A 60 -23.00 -13.96 16.58
CA LEU A 60 -23.06 -14.79 17.80
C LEU A 60 -24.53 -14.91 18.23
N PRO A 61 -25.09 -16.13 18.32
CA PRO A 61 -26.45 -16.31 18.79
C PRO A 61 -26.58 -15.79 20.22
N ASP A 62 -27.66 -15.05 20.46
CA ASP A 62 -28.06 -14.62 21.79
C ASP A 62 -28.22 -15.88 22.65
N ASN A 63 -27.36 -16.04 23.66
CA ASN A 63 -27.49 -17.13 24.61
C ASN A 63 -28.60 -16.71 25.57
N ASP A 64 -29.85 -16.90 25.16
CA ASP A 64 -31.00 -16.85 26.06
C ASP A 64 -30.77 -17.93 27.14
N PRO A 65 -30.62 -17.55 28.42
CA PRO A 65 -30.62 -18.52 29.50
C PRO A 65 -32.06 -19.00 29.72
N GLU A 66 -32.33 -20.26 29.39
CA GLU A 66 -33.56 -20.98 29.76
C GLU A 66 -33.75 -21.10 31.28
#